data_AF-A0A091KAM0-F1
#
_entry.id   AF-A0A091KAM0-F1
#
_cell.length_a   1.000
_cell.length_b   1.000
_cell.length_c   1.000
_cell.angle_alpha   90.00
_cell.angle_beta   90.00
_cell.angle_gamma   90.00
#
_symmetry.space_group_name_H-M   'P 1'
#
loop_
_entity.id
_entity.type
_entity.pdbx_description
1 polymer ?
#
loop_
_entity_poly.entity_id
_entity_poly.type
_entity_poly.pdbx_seq_one_letter_code
_entity_poly.pdbx_strand_id
1 'polypeptide(L)' 'GGISENDIKTFATATTVSFNWTAMIKEFSVSLSLNDTSQIIKKPNGFFVWNNLTPATLYAFKFLFEQLHLESVNVS' A
#
# COMPACT_ATOMS: atom_id res chain seq x y z
N GLY A 1 -11.20 9.65 8.64
CA GLY A 1 -11.63 8.56 7.76
C GLY A 1 -10.70 7.39 7.97
N GLY A 2 -11.22 6.17 8.10
CA GLY A 2 -10.39 4.96 8.21
C GLY A 2 -10.10 4.36 6.84
N ILE A 3 -8.94 3.72 6.69
CA ILE A 3 -8.59 2.91 5.51
C ILE A 3 -9.12 1.50 5.73
N SER A 4 -9.80 0.94 4.74
CA SER A 4 -10.28 -0.44 4.71
C SER A 4 -9.61 -1.23 3.58
N GLU A 5 -9.66 -2.56 3.66
CA GLU A 5 -9.15 -3.43 2.58
C GLU A 5 -9.84 -3.17 1.23
N ASN A 6 -11.11 -2.75 1.24
CA ASN A 6 -11.87 -2.41 0.04
C ASN A 6 -11.32 -1.18 -0.70
N ASP A 7 -10.50 -0.37 -0.04
CA ASP A 7 -9.84 0.79 -0.65
C ASP A 7 -8.63 0.39 -1.50
N ILE A 8 -8.22 -0.89 -1.47
CA ILE A 8 -7.11 -1.45 -2.21
C ILE A 8 -7.62 -2.48 -3.22
N LYS A 9 -7.58 -2.10 -4.50
CA LYS A 9 -7.81 -3.02 -5.61
C LYS A 9 -6.56 -3.84 -5.88
N THR A 10 -6.72 -5.16 -5.92
CA THR A 10 -5.62 -6.10 -6.16
C THR A 10 -5.84 -6.84 -7.47
N PHE A 11 -4.79 -7.00 -8.28
CA PHE A 11 -4.81 -7.82 -9.48
C PHE A 11 -3.56 -8.70 -9.53
N ALA A 12 -3.73 -10.02 -9.65
CA ALA A 12 -2.64 -10.97 -9.67
C ALA A 12 -2.54 -11.69 -11.02
N THR A 13 -1.31 -11.90 -11.46
CA THR A 13 -0.95 -12.82 -12.54
C THR A 13 -0.14 -13.99 -11.96
N ALA A 14 0.37 -14.87 -12.82
CA ALA A 14 1.21 -15.99 -12.39
C ALA A 14 2.48 -15.54 -11.63
N THR A 15 3.04 -14.37 -11.95
CA THR A 15 4.34 -13.94 -11.42
C THR A 15 4.35 -12.51 -10.90
N THR A 16 3.21 -11.83 -10.93
CA THR A 16 3.08 -10.44 -10.46
C THR A 16 1.80 -10.25 -9.66
N VAL A 17 1.83 -9.29 -8.74
CA VAL A 17 0.64 -8.71 -8.15
C VAL A 17 0.73 -7.20 -8.25
N SER A 18 -0.36 -6.55 -8.62
CA SER A 18 -0.49 -5.11 -8.60
C SER A 18 -1.54 -4.69 -7.58
N PHE A 19 -1.24 -3.57 -6.93
CA PHE A 19 -2.08 -2.95 -5.92
C PHE A 19 -2.40 -1.54 -6.37
N ASN A 20 -3.68 -1.18 -6.35
CA ASN A 20 -4.17 0.14 -6.69
C ASN A 20 -5.05 0.68 -5.57
N TRP A 21 -4.81 1.91 -5.13
CA TRP A 21 -5.60 2.56 -4.08
C TRP A 21 -5.94 3.99 -4.48
N THR A 22 -7.23 4.34 -4.38
CA THR A 22 -7.76 5.55 -5.03
C THR A 22 -7.95 6.74 -4.10
N ALA A 23 -8.01 6.56 -2.77
CA ALA A 23 -8.67 7.56 -1.91
C ALA A 23 -7.77 8.42 -1.01
N MET A 24 -6.58 7.99 -0.55
CA MET A 24 -5.90 8.68 0.57
C MET A 24 -4.38 8.83 0.41
N ILE A 25 -3.96 9.46 -0.68
CA ILE A 25 -2.55 9.46 -1.11
C ILE A 25 -1.79 10.76 -0.84
N LYS A 26 -2.47 11.84 -0.47
CA LYS A 26 -1.78 13.07 -0.05
C LYS A 26 -1.43 13.08 1.44
N GLU A 27 -2.15 12.30 2.24
CA GLU A 27 -2.07 12.37 3.69
C GLU A 27 -1.22 11.25 4.30
N PHE A 28 -0.79 10.25 3.50
CA PHE A 28 -0.09 9.06 4.01
C PHE A 28 1.11 8.66 3.12
N SER A 29 2.20 8.24 3.75
CA SER A 29 3.21 7.39 3.12
C SER A 29 2.81 5.92 3.29
N VAL A 30 3.08 5.13 2.25
CA VAL A 30 2.75 3.70 2.25
C VAL A 30 4.04 2.90 2.14
N SER A 31 4.25 1.99 3.08
CA SER A 31 5.26 0.94 2.97
C SER A 31 4.57 -0.39 2.69
N LEU A 32 4.99 -1.05 1.62
CA LEU A 32 4.52 -2.38 1.25
C LEU A 32 5.63 -3.39 1.48
N SER A 33 5.31 -4.47 2.18
CA SER A 33 6.30 -5.49 2.54
C SER A 33 5.82 -6.90 2.22
N LEU A 34 6.78 -7.73 1.86
CA LEU A 34 6.65 -9.16 1.69
C LEU A 34 7.86 -9.82 2.38
N ASN A 35 7.59 -10.58 3.44
CA ASN A 35 8.61 -11.10 4.34
C ASN A 35 9.51 -9.95 4.83
N ASP A 36 10.84 -10.09 4.71
CA ASP A 36 11.82 -9.09 5.16
C ASP A 36 12.10 -7.99 4.13
N THR A 37 11.46 -8.07 2.95
CA THR A 37 11.63 -7.06 1.90
C THR A 37 10.53 -6.01 2.02
N SER A 38 10.91 -4.74 2.10
CA SER A 38 9.99 -3.60 2.14
C SER A 38 10.30 -2.61 1.04
N GLN A 39 9.25 -2.06 0.42
CA GLN A 39 9.34 -1.00 -0.57
C GLN A 39 8.52 0.21 -0.11
N ILE A 40 9.16 1.37 -0.06
CA ILE A 40 8.54 2.63 0.36
C ILE A 40 8.01 3.36 -0.87
N ILE A 41 6.74 3.72 -0.84
CA ILE A 41 6.04 4.36 -1.95
C ILE A 41 5.91 5.84 -1.64
N LYS A 42 6.90 6.62 -2.10
CA LYS A 42 7.06 8.04 -1.75
C LYS A 42 6.15 9.01 -2.53
N LYS A 43 5.60 8.57 -3.66
CA LYS A 43 4.58 9.27 -4.44
C LYS A 43 3.49 8.27 -4.73
N PRO A 44 2.49 8.15 -3.86
CA PRO A 44 1.51 7.13 -4.06
C PRO A 44 0.56 7.69 -5.11
N ASN A 45 0.87 7.51 -6.39
CA ASN A 45 -0.09 7.74 -7.47
C ASN A 45 -1.21 6.67 -7.46
N GLY A 46 -1.37 5.98 -6.33
CA GLY A 46 -2.35 4.94 -6.15
C GLY A 46 -1.99 3.63 -6.83
N PHE A 47 -0.72 3.33 -7.15
CA PHE A 47 -0.36 2.11 -7.87
C PHE A 47 1.03 1.58 -7.53
N PHE A 48 1.14 0.26 -7.35
CA PHE A 48 2.39 -0.46 -7.17
C PHE A 48 2.33 -1.86 -7.77
N VAL A 49 3.46 -2.38 -8.27
CA VAL A 49 3.58 -3.74 -8.79
C VAL A 49 4.71 -4.47 -8.07
N TRP A 50 4.38 -5.62 -7.49
CA TRP A 50 5.35 -6.61 -7.03
C TRP A 50 5.54 -7.68 -8.10
N ASN A 51 6.77 -7.96 -8.48
CA ASN A 51 7.11 -8.88 -9.57
C ASN A 51 7.96 -10.06 -9.07
N ASN A 52 8.30 -10.96 -10.00
CA ASN A 52 9.14 -12.14 -9.77
C ASN A 52 8.61 -13.09 -8.68
N LEU A 53 7.29 -13.20 -8.59
CA LEU A 53 6.64 -14.17 -7.72
C LEU A 53 6.68 -15.56 -8.37
N THR A 54 6.83 -16.59 -7.55
CA THR A 54 6.64 -17.98 -7.94
C THR A 54 5.15 -18.28 -8.15
N PRO A 55 4.75 -18.86 -9.30
CA PRO A 55 3.36 -19.27 -9.54
C PRO A 55 2.84 -20.27 -8.50
N ALA A 56 1.51 -20.31 -8.33
CA ALA A 56 0.83 -21.22 -7.42
C ALA A 56 1.36 -21.19 -5.97
N THR A 57 1.93 -20.06 -5.55
CA THR A 57 2.49 -19.85 -4.21
C THR A 57 1.64 -18.82 -3.46
N LEU A 58 1.36 -19.08 -2.19
CA LEU A 58 0.63 -18.16 -1.33
C LEU A 58 1.59 -17.09 -0.77
N TYR A 59 1.21 -15.82 -0.91
CA TYR A 59 1.95 -14.68 -0.36
C TYR A 59 1.06 -13.86 0.56
N ALA A 60 1.64 -13.35 1.64
CA ALA A 60 1.00 -12.41 2.56
C ALA A 60 1.73 -11.07 2.47
N PHE A 61 1.05 -10.05 1.99
CA PHE A 61 1.58 -8.69 1.90
C PHE A 61 1.11 -7.86 3.08
N LYS A 62 2.01 -7.07 3.65
CA LYS A 62 1.69 -6.13 4.73
C LYS A 62 1.84 -4.70 4.24
N PHE A 63 0.77 -3.94 4.42
CA PHE A 63 0.72 -2.50 4.18
C PHE A 63 0.87 -1.76 5.50
N LEU A 64 1.73 -0.76 5.53
CA LEU A 64 1.84 0.20 6.61
C LEU A 64 1.55 1.60 6.05
N PHE A 65 0.50 2.22 6.56
CA PHE A 65 0.12 3.58 6.23
C PHE A 65 0.55 4.49 7.36
N GLU A 66 1.44 5.43 7.07
CA GLU A 66 1.93 6.41 8.04
C GLU A 66 1.43 7.79 7.63
N GLN A 67 0.71 8.46 8.52
CA GLN A 67 0.17 9.77 8.23
C GLN A 67 1.30 10.80 8.12
N LEU A 68 1.37 11.51 7.00
CA LEU A 68 2.38 12.52 6.73
C LEU A 68 2.09 13.83 7.46
N HIS A 69 0.81 14.24 7.55
CA HIS A 69 0.40 15.50 8.16
C HIS A 69 -0.76 15.27 9.15
N LEU A 70 -0.48 15.30 10.45
CA LEU A 70 -1.48 15.67 11.44
C LEU A 70 -1.53 17.20 11.44
N GLU A 71 -2.52 17.82 10.82
CA GLU A 71 -2.87 19.18 11.24
C GLU A 71 -3.39 19.05 12.67
N SER A 72 -2.51 19.32 13.64
CA SER A 72 -2.90 19.40 15.04
C SER A 72 -3.98 20.45 15.16
N VAL A 73 -5.20 20.03 15.50
CA VAL A 73 -6.24 20.96 15.93
C VAL A 73 -5.75 21.57 17.23
N ASN A 74 -5.26 22.82 17.18
CA ASN A 74 -5.07 23.61 18.38
C ASN A 74 -6.47 23.87 18.94
N VAL A 75 -6.80 23.20 20.04
CA VAL A 75 -7.99 23.54 20.83
C VAL A 75 -7.56 24.68 21.75
N SER A 76 -7.85 25.92 21.34
CA SER A 76 -7.81 27.11 22.18
C SER A 76 -9.10 27.26 22.98
#